data_AF-A0A920N8N6-F1
#
_entry.id   AF-A0A920N8N6-F1
#
_cell.length_a   1.000
_cell.length_b   1.000
_cell.length_c   1.000
_cell.angle_alpha   90.00
_cell.angle_beta   90.00
_cell.angle_gamma   90.00
#
_symmetry.space_group_name_H-M   'P 1'
#
loop_
_entity.id
_entity.type
_entity.pdbx_description
1 polymer ?
#
loop_
_entity_poly.entity_id
_entity_poly.type
_entity_poly.pdbx_seq_one_letter_code
_entity_poly.pdbx_strand_id
1 'polypeptide(L)'
;MLAFQEWRSLHKTGALNTAQKQFFLPRPAEQLFDIQTDPHQVKDLSSEPGHRKVLLDLRNRLRKKVVEINDLSFYPESHQVRDMLDDPIGFGAAHQDEIAQLRDISDLALAPPTTALGKLKAHLLSKNPWHRYWACQAASLIGPPARAVSVEIAACLTDPHPMVRLRAAECLAILDTTSDPDPLPVLYDVLNTVPSETEALLVLNTFVYLRDHRGLTIDTTRLQPRFTGGQVARRLDYFRRRPVK
;
A
#
# COMPACT_ATOMS: atom_id res chain seq x y z
N MET A 1 11.95 -10.49 18.17
CA MET A 1 11.26 -10.80 19.44
C MET A 1 10.59 -12.16 19.30
N LEU A 2 10.80 -13.07 20.25
CA LEU A 2 10.31 -14.47 20.18
C LEU A 2 8.78 -14.55 20.13
N ALA A 3 8.07 -13.67 20.86
CA ALA A 3 6.61 -13.64 20.88
C ALA A 3 5.99 -13.47 19.47
N PHE A 4 6.54 -12.59 18.63
CA PHE A 4 6.05 -12.42 17.25
C PHE A 4 6.38 -13.61 16.33
N GLN A 5 7.49 -14.32 16.59
CA GLN A 5 7.82 -15.53 15.83
C GLN A 5 6.83 -16.66 16.15
N GLU A 6 6.52 -16.85 17.44
CA GLU A 6 5.54 -17.82 17.88
C GLU A 6 4.14 -17.48 17.37
N TRP A 7 3.71 -16.21 17.48
CA TRP A 7 2.41 -15.78 16.97
C TRP A 7 2.27 -16.04 15.46
N ARG A 8 3.33 -15.79 14.69
CA ARG A 8 3.38 -16.11 13.25
C ARG A 8 3.36 -17.63 12.99
N SER A 9 4.01 -18.43 13.82
CA SER A 9 3.98 -19.90 13.75
C SER A 9 2.56 -20.42 13.96
N LEU A 10 1.91 -19.99 15.04
CA LEU A 10 0.52 -20.33 15.36
C LEU A 10 -0.47 -19.89 14.28
N HIS A 11 -0.22 -18.74 13.63
CA HIS A 11 -1.02 -18.32 12.48
C HIS A 11 -0.90 -19.31 11.31
N LYS A 12 0.32 -19.74 10.97
CA LYS A 12 0.58 -20.69 9.87
C LYS A 12 -0.02 -22.07 10.13
N THR A 13 -0.04 -22.52 11.38
CA THR A 13 -0.62 -23.82 11.77
C THR A 13 -2.14 -23.77 11.95
N GLY A 14 -2.76 -22.59 11.83
CA GLY A 14 -4.20 -22.41 12.03
C GLY A 14 -4.65 -22.50 13.49
N ALA A 15 -3.73 -22.39 14.45
CA ALA A 15 -3.99 -22.54 15.88
C ALA A 15 -4.59 -21.27 16.54
N LEU A 16 -4.59 -20.14 15.83
CA LEU A 16 -5.13 -18.87 16.33
C LEU A 16 -6.64 -18.77 16.20
N ASN A 17 -7.28 -18.18 17.21
CA ASN A 17 -8.68 -17.80 17.11
C ASN A 17 -8.89 -16.58 16.17
N THR A 18 -10.16 -16.21 15.93
CA THR A 18 -10.50 -15.12 15.01
C THR A 18 -9.88 -13.78 15.38
N ALA A 19 -9.90 -13.40 16.66
CA ALA A 19 -9.31 -12.15 17.12
C ALA A 19 -7.79 -12.14 16.95
N GLN A 20 -7.13 -13.26 17.31
CA GLN A 20 -5.69 -13.39 17.24
C GLN A 20 -5.15 -13.43 15.81
N LYS A 21 -5.91 -14.01 14.85
CA LYS A 21 -5.46 -14.08 13.45
C LYS A 21 -5.66 -12.77 12.68
N GLN A 22 -6.54 -11.86 13.16
CA GLN A 22 -6.86 -10.60 12.49
C GLN A 22 -5.62 -9.78 12.10
N PHE A 23 -4.58 -9.80 12.94
CA PHE A 23 -3.31 -9.10 12.67
C PHE A 23 -2.63 -9.53 11.36
N PHE A 24 -2.81 -10.79 10.94
CA PHE A 24 -2.19 -11.36 9.74
C PHE A 24 -3.09 -11.29 8.50
N LEU A 25 -4.35 -10.90 8.66
CA LEU A 25 -5.31 -10.80 7.56
C LEU A 25 -5.22 -9.43 6.88
N PRO A 26 -5.60 -9.32 5.59
CA PRO A 26 -5.75 -8.03 4.93
C PRO A 26 -6.69 -7.12 5.71
N ARG A 27 -6.31 -5.85 5.85
CA ARG A 27 -7.17 -4.83 6.47
C ARG A 27 -8.16 -4.29 5.43
N PRO A 28 -9.43 -4.08 5.79
CA PRO A 28 -10.39 -3.41 4.92
C PRO A 28 -10.03 -1.93 4.76
N ALA A 29 -10.71 -1.25 3.84
CA ALA A 29 -10.48 0.17 3.55
C ALA A 29 -10.83 1.09 4.74
N GLU A 30 -11.77 0.69 5.58
CA GLU A 30 -12.15 1.38 6.80
C GLU A 30 -12.61 0.39 7.87
N GLN A 31 -12.46 0.77 9.14
CA GLN A 31 -12.96 0.03 10.30
C GLN A 31 -13.55 1.02 11.31
N LEU A 32 -14.50 0.58 12.13
CA LEU A 32 -15.10 1.38 13.19
C LEU A 32 -15.12 0.60 14.50
N PHE A 33 -14.65 1.21 15.58
CA PHE A 33 -14.59 0.56 16.89
C PHE A 33 -15.25 1.44 17.95
N ASP A 34 -15.97 0.80 18.87
CA ASP A 34 -16.41 1.43 20.11
C ASP A 34 -15.36 1.18 21.19
N ILE A 35 -14.52 2.19 21.45
CA ILE A 35 -13.41 2.08 22.39
C ILE A 35 -13.85 1.95 23.86
N GLN A 36 -15.12 2.24 24.20
CA GLN A 36 -15.63 2.10 25.56
C GLN A 36 -15.95 0.64 25.87
N THR A 37 -16.57 -0.05 24.92
CA THR A 37 -16.97 -1.46 25.07
C THR A 37 -15.94 -2.44 24.50
N ASP A 38 -15.08 -1.99 23.58
CA ASP A 38 -13.98 -2.73 22.96
C ASP A 38 -12.67 -1.91 22.98
N PRO A 39 -12.00 -1.80 24.15
CA PRO A 39 -10.77 -1.01 24.30
C PRO A 39 -9.59 -1.54 23.47
N HIS A 40 -9.67 -2.80 23.00
CA HIS A 40 -8.63 -3.43 22.19
C HIS A 40 -8.93 -3.40 20.68
N GLN A 41 -10.06 -2.82 20.26
CA GLN A 41 -10.40 -2.60 18.85
C GLN A 41 -10.36 -3.90 18.02
N VAL A 42 -10.95 -4.95 18.58
CA VAL A 42 -11.05 -6.28 17.96
C VAL A 42 -12.33 -6.41 17.15
N LYS A 43 -13.44 -5.82 17.61
CA LYS A 43 -14.76 -5.93 16.97
C LYS A 43 -15.01 -4.74 16.04
N ASP A 44 -14.80 -4.97 14.75
CA ASP A 44 -15.13 -3.99 13.72
C ASP A 44 -16.66 -3.86 13.52
N LEU A 45 -17.17 -2.64 13.68
CA LEU A 45 -18.57 -2.24 13.55
C LEU A 45 -18.89 -1.61 12.18
N SER A 46 -17.90 -1.47 11.29
CA SER A 46 -18.04 -0.73 10.02
C SER A 46 -19.13 -1.28 9.08
N SER A 47 -19.38 -2.59 9.13
CA SER A 47 -20.42 -3.25 8.35
C SER A 47 -21.78 -3.30 9.04
N GLU A 48 -21.89 -2.88 10.32
CA GLU A 48 -23.15 -2.96 11.07
C GLU A 48 -24.10 -1.80 10.68
N PRO A 49 -25.32 -2.08 10.19
CA PRO A 49 -26.23 -1.03 9.70
C PRO A 49 -26.55 0.05 10.75
N GLY A 50 -26.64 -0.33 12.03
CA GLY A 50 -26.91 0.60 13.14
C GLY A 50 -25.82 1.65 13.35
N HIS A 51 -24.59 1.38 12.93
CA HIS A 51 -23.44 2.28 13.11
C HIS A 51 -23.15 3.13 11.87
N ARG A 52 -23.91 2.95 10.78
CA ARG A 52 -23.62 3.62 9.49
C ARG A 52 -23.62 5.14 9.58
N LYS A 53 -24.50 5.74 10.38
CA LYS A 53 -24.53 7.21 10.56
C LYS A 53 -23.22 7.72 11.18
N VAL A 54 -22.72 7.04 12.21
CA VAL A 54 -21.47 7.40 12.90
C VAL A 54 -20.27 7.18 11.99
N LEU A 55 -20.22 6.06 11.26
CA LEU A 55 -19.17 5.77 10.29
C LEU A 55 -19.04 6.91 9.25
N LEU A 56 -20.17 7.33 8.68
CA LEU A 56 -20.19 8.39 7.66
C LEU A 56 -19.83 9.76 8.24
N ASP A 57 -20.27 10.08 9.46
CA ASP A 57 -19.87 11.31 10.16
C ASP A 57 -18.35 11.37 10.35
N LEU A 58 -17.77 10.33 10.95
CA LEU A 58 -16.33 10.26 11.21
C LEU A 58 -15.52 10.29 9.91
N ARG A 59 -15.97 9.57 8.87
CA ARG A 59 -15.34 9.61 7.55
C ARG A 59 -15.33 11.03 6.98
N ASN A 60 -16.46 11.74 7.03
CA ASN A 60 -16.55 13.09 6.49
C ASN A 60 -15.71 14.10 7.30
N ARG A 61 -15.64 13.94 8.63
CA ARG A 61 -14.76 14.74 9.48
C ARG A 61 -13.29 14.50 9.18
N LEU A 62 -12.88 13.24 9.01
CA LEU A 62 -11.51 12.89 8.63
C LEU A 62 -11.15 13.46 7.26
N ARG A 63 -12.04 13.28 6.26
CA ARG A 63 -11.91 13.87 4.92
C ARG A 63 -11.64 15.37 4.98
N LYS A 64 -12.45 16.11 5.73
CA LYS A 64 -12.24 17.55 5.90
C LYS A 64 -10.90 17.84 6.58
N LYS A 65 -10.59 17.11 7.66
CA LYS A 65 -9.41 17.39 8.48
C LYS A 65 -8.09 17.20 7.74
N VAL A 66 -7.95 16.12 6.97
CA VAL A 66 -6.69 15.84 6.26
C VAL A 66 -6.37 16.86 5.17
N VAL A 67 -7.40 17.46 4.55
CA VAL A 67 -7.21 18.56 3.60
C VAL A 67 -6.93 19.88 4.34
N GLU A 68 -7.67 20.15 5.42
CA GLU A 68 -7.51 21.37 6.24
C GLU A 68 -6.07 21.52 6.78
N ILE A 69 -5.43 20.41 7.17
CA ILE A 69 -4.06 20.42 7.70
C ILE A 69 -2.99 20.26 6.61
N ASN A 70 -3.38 20.18 5.33
CA ASN A 70 -2.49 19.86 4.22
C ASN A 70 -1.67 18.59 4.50
N ASP A 71 -2.33 17.47 4.78
CA ASP A 71 -1.66 16.23 5.18
C ASP A 71 -0.70 15.72 4.09
N LEU A 72 0.60 15.94 4.32
CA LEU A 72 1.67 15.55 3.40
C LEU A 72 1.81 14.03 3.27
N SER A 73 1.17 13.25 4.14
CA SER A 73 1.16 11.79 4.08
C SER A 73 0.48 11.23 2.81
N PHE A 74 -0.20 12.08 2.04
CA PHE A 74 -0.68 11.74 0.70
C PHE A 74 0.43 11.63 -0.34
N TYR A 75 1.66 12.07 -0.05
CA TYR A 75 2.82 11.85 -0.92
C TYR A 75 3.68 10.70 -0.39
N PRO A 76 4.32 9.91 -1.28
CA PRO A 76 5.29 8.90 -0.85
C PRO A 76 6.39 9.51 0.01
N GLU A 77 6.83 8.80 1.06
CA GLU A 77 7.88 9.26 1.98
C GLU A 77 9.16 9.70 1.24
N SER A 78 9.51 9.00 0.16
CA SER A 78 10.66 9.36 -0.69
C SER A 78 10.54 10.74 -1.34
N HIS A 79 9.31 11.17 -1.66
CA HIS A 79 9.04 12.52 -2.18
C HIS A 79 9.06 13.53 -1.04
N GLN A 80 8.51 13.18 0.13
CA GLN A 80 8.56 14.04 1.32
C GLN A 80 9.99 14.39 1.72
N VAL A 81 10.85 13.37 1.84
CA VAL A 81 12.26 13.54 2.22
C VAL A 81 13.02 14.40 1.23
N ARG A 82 12.69 14.29 -0.06
CA ARG A 82 13.41 15.00 -1.13
C ARG A 82 12.96 16.43 -1.32
N ASP A 83 11.65 16.67 -1.29
CA ASP A 83 11.05 17.87 -1.87
C ASP A 83 10.30 18.73 -0.84
N MET A 84 10.08 18.24 0.39
CA MET A 84 9.15 18.87 1.34
C MET A 84 9.78 19.19 2.70
N LEU A 85 10.84 18.51 3.12
CA LEU A 85 11.39 18.68 4.48
C LEU A 85 11.96 20.08 4.77
N ASP A 86 12.41 20.80 3.74
CA ASP A 86 12.96 22.14 3.92
C ASP A 86 11.88 23.19 4.29
N ASP A 87 10.66 23.05 3.74
CA ASP A 87 9.50 23.88 4.07
C ASP A 87 8.19 23.08 3.94
N PRO A 88 7.88 22.21 4.91
CA PRO A 88 6.69 21.34 4.80
C PRO A 88 5.39 22.12 4.92
N ILE A 89 5.39 23.24 5.65
CA ILE A 89 4.20 24.08 5.84
C ILE A 89 3.89 24.82 4.54
N GLY A 90 4.89 25.48 3.93
CA GLY A 90 4.73 26.18 2.67
C GLY A 90 4.40 25.24 1.51
N PHE A 91 5.08 24.08 1.43
CA PHE A 91 4.75 23.06 0.45
C PHE A 91 3.28 22.63 0.57
N GLY A 92 2.84 22.26 1.78
CA GLY A 92 1.48 21.83 2.03
C GLY A 92 0.45 22.89 1.65
N ALA A 93 0.69 24.15 2.01
CA ALA A 93 -0.19 25.26 1.66
C ALA A 93 -0.29 25.46 0.13
N ALA A 94 0.82 25.30 -0.60
CA ALA A 94 0.85 25.42 -2.05
C ALA A 94 0.16 24.26 -2.80
N HIS A 95 0.03 23.09 -2.16
CA HIS A 95 -0.49 21.86 -2.77
C HIS A 95 -1.81 21.37 -2.18
N GLN A 96 -2.55 22.21 -1.44
CA GLN A 96 -3.81 21.82 -0.80
C GLN A 96 -4.82 21.20 -1.78
N ASP A 97 -4.95 21.76 -2.99
CA ASP A 97 -5.86 21.24 -4.02
C ASP A 97 -5.42 19.85 -4.53
N GLU A 98 -4.11 19.63 -4.69
CA GLU A 98 -3.57 18.33 -5.08
C GLU A 98 -3.83 17.30 -3.97
N ILE A 99 -3.57 17.65 -2.71
CA ILE A 99 -3.85 16.80 -1.54
C ILE A 99 -5.33 16.40 -1.51
N ALA A 100 -6.25 17.34 -1.77
CA ALA A 100 -7.68 17.04 -1.87
C ALA A 100 -7.99 16.02 -2.98
N GLN A 101 -7.34 16.14 -4.14
CA GLN A 101 -7.48 15.18 -5.24
C GLN A 101 -6.90 13.81 -4.87
N LEU A 102 -5.71 13.74 -4.27
CA LEU A 102 -5.09 12.47 -3.87
C LEU A 102 -5.94 11.74 -2.82
N ARG A 103 -6.53 12.48 -1.88
CA ARG A 103 -7.52 11.98 -0.94
C ARG A 103 -8.72 11.40 -1.66
N ASP A 104 -9.31 12.12 -2.63
CA ASP A 104 -10.47 11.64 -3.38
C ASP A 104 -10.18 10.34 -4.15
N ILE A 105 -8.96 10.18 -4.68
CA ILE A 105 -8.51 8.95 -5.36
C ILE A 105 -8.37 7.80 -4.35
N SER A 106 -7.75 8.04 -3.19
CA SER A 106 -7.65 7.05 -2.12
C SER A 106 -9.02 6.55 -1.67
N ASP A 107 -9.99 7.46 -1.55
CA ASP A 107 -11.36 7.17 -1.14
C ASP A 107 -12.15 6.33 -2.15
N LEU A 108 -11.65 6.12 -3.37
CA LEU A 108 -12.28 5.20 -4.33
C LEU A 108 -12.33 3.77 -3.79
N ALA A 109 -11.43 3.39 -2.87
CA ALA A 109 -11.49 2.10 -2.20
C ALA A 109 -12.67 1.97 -1.21
N LEU A 110 -13.32 3.07 -0.82
CA LEU A 110 -14.52 3.10 0.01
C LEU A 110 -15.82 3.11 -0.80
N ALA A 111 -15.72 3.30 -2.12
CA ALA A 111 -16.86 3.36 -3.02
C ALA A 111 -17.27 1.96 -3.51
N PRO A 112 -18.52 1.76 -3.95
CA PRO A 112 -18.91 0.54 -4.64
C PRO A 112 -17.99 0.29 -5.85
N PRO A 113 -17.51 -0.95 -6.08
CA PRO A 113 -16.56 -1.25 -7.16
C PRO A 113 -17.03 -0.75 -8.53
N THR A 114 -18.31 -0.88 -8.85
CA THR A 114 -18.88 -0.40 -10.13
C THR A 114 -18.65 1.09 -10.37
N THR A 115 -18.68 1.92 -9.32
CA THR A 115 -18.39 3.36 -9.40
C THR A 115 -16.89 3.63 -9.37
N ALA A 116 -16.14 2.90 -8.55
CA ALA A 116 -14.70 3.11 -8.36
C ALA A 116 -13.90 2.81 -9.64
N LEU A 117 -14.19 1.71 -10.32
CA LEU A 117 -13.38 1.21 -11.44
C LEU A 117 -13.30 2.19 -12.62
N GLY A 118 -14.41 2.82 -12.97
CA GLY A 118 -14.44 3.83 -14.05
C GLY A 118 -13.55 5.04 -13.73
N LYS A 119 -13.55 5.49 -12.47
CA LYS A 119 -12.69 6.59 -12.02
C LYS A 119 -11.22 6.17 -11.92
N LEU A 120 -10.94 4.98 -11.41
CA LEU A 120 -9.59 4.44 -11.34
C LEU A 120 -8.94 4.35 -12.72
N LYS A 121 -9.68 3.87 -13.73
CA LYS A 121 -9.21 3.85 -15.12
C LYS A 121 -8.75 5.23 -15.60
N ALA A 122 -9.50 6.29 -15.29
CA ALA A 122 -9.11 7.65 -15.65
C ALA A 122 -7.85 8.11 -14.90
N HIS A 123 -7.74 7.83 -13.60
CA HIS A 123 -6.58 8.24 -12.79
C HIS A 123 -5.31 7.46 -13.14
N LEU A 124 -5.41 6.19 -13.54
CA LEU A 124 -4.28 5.39 -14.05
C LEU A 124 -3.68 5.97 -15.34
N LEU A 125 -4.45 6.77 -16.08
CA LEU A 125 -4.01 7.46 -17.30
C LEU A 125 -3.69 8.95 -17.07
N SER A 126 -3.71 9.40 -15.81
CA SER A 126 -3.45 10.80 -15.45
C SER A 126 -2.02 11.19 -15.80
N LYS A 127 -1.80 12.46 -16.16
CA LYS A 127 -0.44 13.02 -16.29
C LYS A 127 0.28 13.10 -14.95
N ASN A 128 -0.47 13.27 -13.86
CA ASN A 128 0.07 13.35 -12.51
C ASN A 128 0.51 11.96 -12.01
N PRO A 129 1.80 11.74 -11.68
CA PRO A 129 2.28 10.46 -11.19
C PRO A 129 1.61 10.02 -9.87
N TRP A 130 1.25 10.97 -9.01
CA TRP A 130 0.62 10.68 -7.72
C TRP A 130 -0.83 10.21 -7.87
N HIS A 131 -1.52 10.64 -8.93
CA HIS A 131 -2.83 10.07 -9.28
C HIS A 131 -2.69 8.59 -9.67
N ARG A 132 -1.70 8.25 -10.50
CA ARG A 132 -1.45 6.87 -10.93
C ARG A 132 -1.01 5.99 -9.75
N TYR A 133 -0.14 6.52 -8.89
CA TYR A 133 0.30 5.90 -7.65
C TYR A 133 -0.89 5.54 -6.75
N TRP A 134 -1.75 6.51 -6.43
CA TRP A 134 -2.92 6.28 -5.57
C TRP A 134 -3.97 5.41 -6.23
N ALA A 135 -4.13 5.47 -7.56
CA ALA A 135 -5.04 4.58 -8.27
C ALA A 135 -4.60 3.11 -8.17
N CYS A 136 -3.30 2.82 -8.30
CA CYS A 136 -2.77 1.47 -8.07
C CYS A 136 -2.99 1.02 -6.61
N GLN A 137 -2.80 1.92 -5.65
CA GLN A 137 -2.99 1.60 -4.24
C GLN A 137 -4.46 1.32 -3.89
N ALA A 138 -5.39 2.14 -4.38
CA ALA A 138 -6.82 1.95 -4.22
C ALA A 138 -7.30 0.67 -4.93
N ALA A 139 -6.81 0.38 -6.14
CA ALA A 139 -7.09 -0.87 -6.85
C ALA A 139 -6.64 -2.10 -6.05
N SER A 140 -5.46 -2.03 -5.42
CA SER A 140 -4.95 -3.10 -4.55
C SER A 140 -5.87 -3.38 -3.35
N LEU A 141 -6.48 -2.32 -2.79
CA LEU A 141 -7.39 -2.43 -1.65
C LEU A 141 -8.80 -2.92 -2.06
N ILE A 142 -9.28 -2.52 -3.25
CA ILE A 142 -10.52 -3.05 -3.84
C ILE A 142 -10.40 -4.55 -4.12
N GLY A 143 -9.21 -5.02 -4.50
CA GLY A 143 -8.94 -6.45 -4.71
C GLY A 143 -9.55 -6.97 -6.01
N PRO A 144 -10.06 -8.23 -6.06
CA PRO A 144 -10.41 -8.92 -7.31
C PRO A 144 -11.25 -8.14 -8.33
N PRO A 145 -12.24 -7.29 -7.96
CA PRO A 145 -12.95 -6.46 -8.92
C PRO A 145 -12.05 -5.52 -9.74
N ALA A 146 -10.91 -5.09 -9.19
CA ALA A 146 -9.94 -4.23 -9.88
C ALA A 146 -9.20 -4.92 -11.03
N ARG A 147 -9.34 -6.25 -11.20
CA ARG A 147 -8.90 -6.94 -12.43
C ARG A 147 -9.52 -6.37 -13.69
N ALA A 148 -10.69 -5.73 -13.60
CA ALA A 148 -11.34 -5.05 -14.73
C ALA A 148 -10.53 -3.88 -15.32
N VAL A 149 -9.52 -3.36 -14.58
CA VAL A 149 -8.62 -2.30 -15.03
C VAL A 149 -7.15 -2.75 -15.04
N SER A 150 -6.89 -4.06 -15.12
CA SER A 150 -5.53 -4.61 -15.09
C SER A 150 -4.66 -4.16 -16.25
N VAL A 151 -5.26 -3.87 -17.42
CA VAL A 151 -4.54 -3.35 -18.59
C VAL A 151 -3.94 -1.97 -18.29
N GLU A 152 -4.73 -1.09 -17.66
CA GLU A 152 -4.27 0.25 -17.28
C GLU A 152 -3.27 0.20 -16.12
N ILE A 153 -3.43 -0.74 -15.19
CA ILE A 153 -2.42 -1.00 -14.14
C ILE A 153 -1.11 -1.50 -14.79
N ALA A 154 -1.18 -2.42 -15.74
CA ALA A 154 0.00 -2.95 -16.43
C ALA A 154 0.73 -1.88 -17.25
N ALA A 155 0.02 -0.91 -17.83
CA ALA A 155 0.64 0.23 -18.50
C ALA A 155 1.52 1.07 -17.55
N CYS A 156 1.21 1.09 -16.25
CA CYS A 156 2.01 1.77 -15.24
C CYS A 156 3.32 1.04 -14.89
N LEU A 157 3.57 -0.17 -15.40
CA LEU A 157 4.84 -0.87 -15.20
C LEU A 157 6.01 -0.23 -15.95
N THR A 158 5.74 0.57 -16.98
CA THR A 158 6.74 1.33 -17.73
C THR A 158 6.72 2.82 -17.38
N ASP A 159 6.06 3.18 -16.27
CA ASP A 159 5.94 4.57 -15.83
C ASP A 159 7.30 5.24 -15.65
N PRO A 160 7.49 6.52 -16.01
CA PRO A 160 8.73 7.23 -15.74
C PRO A 160 9.10 7.25 -14.24
N HIS A 161 8.10 7.31 -13.36
CA HIS A 161 8.31 7.41 -11.93
C HIS A 161 8.46 6.01 -11.27
N PRO A 162 9.58 5.72 -10.59
CA PRO A 162 9.85 4.39 -10.04
C PRO A 162 8.82 3.94 -8.98
N MET A 163 8.30 4.86 -8.18
CA MET A 163 7.27 4.51 -7.18
C MET A 163 5.91 4.17 -7.80
N VAL A 164 5.61 4.64 -9.02
CA VAL A 164 4.40 4.22 -9.75
C VAL A 164 4.61 2.80 -10.28
N ARG A 165 5.78 2.50 -10.86
CA ARG A 165 6.14 1.14 -11.29
C ARG A 165 6.06 0.14 -10.13
N LEU A 166 6.58 0.51 -8.95
CA LEU A 166 6.49 -0.28 -7.72
C LEU A 166 5.04 -0.62 -7.35
N ARG A 167 4.14 0.38 -7.30
CA ARG A 167 2.74 0.16 -6.93
C ARG A 167 1.96 -0.61 -7.98
N ALA A 168 2.24 -0.39 -9.26
CA ALA A 168 1.63 -1.17 -10.35
C ALA A 168 2.00 -2.65 -10.25
N ALA A 169 3.29 -2.95 -10.06
CA ALA A 169 3.78 -4.31 -9.90
C ALA A 169 3.22 -5.00 -8.64
N GLU A 170 3.18 -4.30 -7.50
CA GLU A 170 2.55 -4.79 -6.27
C GLU A 170 1.05 -5.06 -6.47
N CYS A 171 0.34 -4.15 -7.15
CA CYS A 171 -1.10 -4.29 -7.43
C CYS A 171 -1.40 -5.52 -8.29
N LEU A 172 -0.69 -5.73 -9.39
CA LEU A 172 -0.88 -6.91 -10.25
C LEU A 172 -0.60 -8.21 -9.48
N ALA A 173 0.40 -8.20 -8.59
CA ALA A 173 0.67 -9.34 -7.73
C ALA A 173 -0.45 -9.58 -6.70
N ILE A 174 -1.04 -8.52 -6.16
CA ILE A 174 -2.19 -8.60 -5.24
C ILE A 174 -3.43 -9.16 -5.92
N LEU A 175 -3.63 -8.84 -7.20
CA LEU A 175 -4.75 -9.28 -8.01
C LEU A 175 -4.57 -10.69 -8.58
N ASP A 176 -3.46 -11.37 -8.30
CA ASP A 176 -3.08 -12.68 -8.87
C ASP A 176 -3.11 -12.67 -10.42
N THR A 177 -2.76 -11.53 -11.03
CA THR A 177 -2.57 -11.41 -12.48
C THR A 177 -1.09 -11.52 -12.85
N THR A 178 -0.30 -12.22 -12.02
CA THR A 178 1.17 -12.32 -12.10
C THR A 178 1.67 -13.10 -13.31
N SER A 179 0.80 -13.83 -13.99
CA SER A 179 1.21 -14.68 -15.12
C SER A 179 1.36 -13.90 -16.43
N ASP A 180 0.80 -12.69 -16.53
CA ASP A 180 0.94 -11.81 -17.70
C ASP A 180 0.52 -10.37 -17.39
N PRO A 181 1.47 -9.42 -17.19
CA PRO A 181 2.92 -9.60 -17.10
C PRO A 181 3.40 -10.00 -15.70
N ASP A 182 4.56 -10.67 -15.61
CA ASP A 182 5.27 -10.91 -14.34
C ASP A 182 5.74 -9.58 -13.73
N PRO A 183 5.32 -9.23 -12.49
CA PRO A 183 5.71 -7.98 -11.84
C PRO A 183 7.16 -7.99 -11.30
N LEU A 184 7.79 -9.15 -11.12
CA LEU A 184 9.10 -9.24 -10.46
C LEU A 184 10.25 -8.59 -11.26
N PRO A 185 10.38 -8.77 -12.59
CA PRO A 185 11.40 -8.08 -13.39
C PRO A 185 11.41 -6.57 -13.18
N VAL A 186 10.23 -5.95 -13.13
CA VAL A 186 10.07 -4.51 -12.89
C VAL A 186 10.52 -4.13 -11.49
N LEU A 187 10.19 -4.93 -10.47
CA LEU A 187 10.61 -4.66 -9.10
C LEU A 187 12.13 -4.77 -8.91
N TYR A 188 12.79 -5.72 -9.59
CA TYR A 188 14.25 -5.81 -9.58
C TYR A 188 14.88 -4.58 -10.24
N ASP A 189 14.37 -4.16 -11.40
CA ASP A 189 14.83 -2.94 -12.07
C ASP A 189 14.69 -1.70 -11.16
N VAL A 190 13.51 -1.52 -10.56
CA VAL A 190 13.26 -0.40 -9.65
C VAL A 190 14.24 -0.44 -8.46
N LEU A 191 14.40 -1.59 -7.78
CA LEU A 191 15.33 -1.73 -6.66
C LEU A 191 16.77 -1.35 -7.03
N ASN A 192 17.21 -1.77 -8.22
CA ASN A 192 18.60 -1.63 -8.63
C ASN A 192 18.90 -0.21 -9.18
N THR A 193 17.87 0.58 -9.50
CA THR A 193 18.03 1.90 -10.15
C THR A 193 17.62 3.09 -9.28
N VAL A 194 16.79 2.90 -8.26
CA VAL A 194 16.30 4.01 -7.42
C VAL A 194 17.43 4.85 -6.82
N PRO A 195 17.25 6.19 -6.77
CA PRO A 195 18.32 7.11 -6.38
C PRO A 195 18.49 7.30 -4.88
N SER A 196 17.61 6.75 -4.03
CA SER A 196 17.67 6.94 -2.58
C SER A 196 17.53 5.64 -1.78
N GLU A 197 18.12 5.63 -0.57
CA GLU A 197 17.99 4.52 0.37
C GLU A 197 16.52 4.32 0.78
N THR A 198 15.77 5.41 0.97
CA THR A 198 14.33 5.38 1.29
C THR A 198 13.54 4.63 0.22
N GLU A 199 13.75 4.92 -1.07
CA GLU A 199 13.08 4.19 -2.15
C GLU A 199 13.51 2.72 -2.21
N ALA A 200 14.79 2.41 -2.00
CA ALA A 200 15.25 1.03 -1.96
C ALA A 200 14.58 0.23 -0.82
N LEU A 201 14.40 0.84 0.36
CA LEU A 201 13.68 0.25 1.48
C LEU A 201 12.20 0.02 1.16
N LEU A 202 11.52 0.97 0.50
CA LEU A 202 10.13 0.80 0.07
C LEU A 202 9.98 -0.39 -0.88
N VAL A 203 10.88 -0.54 -1.86
CA VAL A 203 10.84 -1.66 -2.81
C VAL A 203 11.11 -2.99 -2.09
N LEU A 204 12.06 -3.04 -1.17
CA LEU A 204 12.34 -4.24 -0.38
C LEU A 204 11.18 -4.63 0.55
N ASN A 205 10.40 -3.66 1.04
CA ASN A 205 9.18 -3.93 1.78
C ASN A 205 8.16 -4.69 0.92
N THR A 206 7.98 -4.27 -0.34
CA THR A 206 7.13 -4.97 -1.31
C THR A 206 7.67 -6.38 -1.60
N PHE A 207 8.97 -6.57 -1.82
CA PHE A 207 9.54 -7.92 -1.98
C PHE A 207 9.24 -8.84 -0.79
N VAL A 208 9.32 -8.32 0.44
CA VAL A 208 8.95 -9.10 1.63
C VAL A 208 7.46 -9.43 1.63
N TYR A 209 6.62 -8.46 1.33
CA TYR A 209 5.17 -8.67 1.25
C TYR A 209 4.81 -9.76 0.22
N LEU A 210 5.36 -9.66 -1.00
CA LEU A 210 5.08 -10.60 -2.08
C LEU A 210 5.56 -12.02 -1.75
N ARG A 211 6.74 -12.15 -1.14
CA ARG A 211 7.24 -13.45 -0.69
C ARG A 211 6.35 -14.06 0.39
N ASP A 212 6.02 -13.27 1.39
CA ASP A 212 5.43 -13.78 2.63
C ASP A 212 3.91 -13.96 2.56
N HIS A 213 3.23 -13.17 1.72
CA HIS A 213 1.77 -13.14 1.63
C HIS A 213 1.24 -13.56 0.26
N ARG A 214 2.07 -13.49 -0.79
CA ARG A 214 1.68 -13.91 -2.16
C ARG A 214 2.42 -15.15 -2.64
N GLY A 215 3.38 -15.65 -1.88
CA GLY A 215 4.11 -16.89 -2.19
C GLY A 215 5.08 -16.75 -3.37
N LEU A 216 5.42 -15.52 -3.78
CA LEU A 216 6.36 -15.31 -4.88
C LEU A 216 7.78 -15.71 -4.45
N THR A 217 8.48 -16.42 -5.33
CA THR A 217 9.88 -16.78 -5.12
C THR A 217 10.76 -15.61 -5.56
N ILE A 218 11.51 -15.04 -4.61
CA ILE A 218 12.41 -13.91 -4.88
C ILE A 218 13.81 -14.44 -5.20
N ASP A 219 14.30 -14.15 -6.39
CA ASP A 219 15.67 -14.43 -6.80
C ASP A 219 16.62 -13.44 -6.14
N THR A 220 17.25 -13.87 -5.05
CA THR A 220 18.19 -13.06 -4.27
C THR A 220 19.39 -12.59 -5.08
N THR A 221 19.76 -13.25 -6.19
CA THR A 221 20.91 -12.85 -7.01
C THR A 221 20.64 -11.57 -7.80
N ARG A 222 19.35 -11.23 -8.01
CA ARG A 222 18.89 -10.03 -8.71
C ARG A 222 18.64 -8.85 -7.77
N LEU A 223 18.71 -9.05 -6.45
CA LEU A 223 18.62 -7.99 -5.44
C LEU A 223 19.97 -7.26 -5.35
N GLN A 224 20.19 -6.30 -6.23
CA GLN A 224 21.45 -5.54 -6.37
C GLN A 224 21.21 -4.04 -6.14
N PRO A 225 20.67 -3.62 -4.99
CA PRO A 225 20.44 -2.21 -4.71
C PRO A 225 21.76 -1.44 -4.68
N ARG A 226 21.71 -0.17 -5.12
CA ARG A 226 22.85 0.76 -5.04
C ARG A 226 23.31 1.01 -3.60
N PHE A 227 22.39 0.88 -2.65
CA PHE A 227 22.61 1.03 -1.21
C PHE A 227 22.68 -0.35 -0.57
N THR A 228 23.75 -0.65 0.16
CA THR A 228 23.96 -2.00 0.74
C THR A 228 24.24 -1.99 2.24
N GLY A 229 24.26 -0.81 2.87
CA GLY A 229 24.47 -0.64 4.31
C GLY A 229 23.18 -0.56 5.13
N GLY A 230 23.32 -0.26 6.42
CA GLY A 230 22.21 0.16 7.29
C GLY A 230 20.99 -0.77 7.28
N GLN A 231 19.82 -0.19 7.05
CA GLN A 231 18.55 -0.92 7.05
C GLN A 231 18.40 -1.77 5.80
N VAL A 232 19.00 -1.36 4.67
CA VAL A 232 18.97 -2.14 3.43
C VAL A 232 19.71 -3.46 3.63
N ALA A 233 20.89 -3.46 4.26
CA ALA A 233 21.63 -4.68 4.60
C ALA A 233 20.77 -5.67 5.41
N ARG A 234 20.10 -5.18 6.46
CA ARG A 234 19.22 -5.98 7.32
C ARG A 234 18.05 -6.58 6.55
N ARG A 235 17.49 -5.82 5.59
CA ARG A 235 16.39 -6.27 4.76
C ARG A 235 16.85 -7.29 3.70
N LEU A 236 18.06 -7.16 3.16
CA LEU A 236 18.66 -8.18 2.29
C LEU A 236 18.93 -9.50 3.03
N ASP A 237 19.40 -9.43 4.29
CA ASP A 237 19.61 -10.62 5.13
C ASP A 237 18.33 -11.43 5.36
N TYR A 238 17.17 -10.76 5.38
CA TYR A 238 15.87 -11.43 5.47
C TYR A 238 15.62 -12.40 4.30
N PHE A 239 16.17 -12.10 3.12
CA PHE A 239 16.05 -12.96 1.93
C PHE A 239 17.08 -14.09 1.89
N ARG A 240 18.21 -13.95 2.59
CA ARG A 240 19.26 -14.98 2.69
C ARG A 240 18.90 -16.10 3.67
N ARG A 241 18.08 -15.79 4.68
CA ARG A 241 17.64 -16.78 5.67
C ARG A 241 16.65 -17.75 5.01
N ARG A 242 16.90 -19.06 5.13
CA ARG A 242 15.92 -20.08 4.76
C ARG A 242 14.62 -19.83 5.53
N PRO A 243 13.44 -19.98 4.91
CA PRO A 243 12.18 -19.88 5.63
C PRO A 243 12.23 -20.85 6.82
N VAL A 244 12.01 -20.32 8.03
CA VAL A 244 11.82 -21.15 9.22
C VAL A 244 10.60 -22.03 8.92
N LYS A 245 10.87 -23.33 8.77
CA LYS A 245 9.85 -24.36 8.59
C LYS A 245 8.96 -24.42 9.81
#